data_AF-A0A4V1UGV3-F1
#
_entry.id   AF-A0A4V1UGV3-F1
#
_cell.length_a   1.000
_cell.length_b   1.000
_cell.length_c   1.000
_cell.angle_alpha   90.00
_cell.angle_beta   90.00
_cell.angle_gamma   90.00
#
_symmetry.space_group_name_H-M   'P 1'
#
loop_
_entity.id
_entity.type
_entity.pdbx_description
1 polymer ?
#
loop_
_entity_poly.entity_id
_entity_poly.type
_entity_poly.pdbx_seq_one_letter_code
_entity_poly.pdbx_strand_id
1 'polypeptide(L)'
;MKKLLLLSAFLIIAVVAIISCGKQVDTYSEESIDQYYTAQVGKFIRYRLDSLKFTAFGARDTTIYYEAKDVVESANVDNSGRAGWTVVRYLRDTLGLTPWRATMTYVVTPTREALEVVEENFRFEKMKLPVKDGISWKGNKYISLNSSDPNWNYDYFFDWNYTYENTGLPFPIFNGELVQNTVTVNQVDETLGNPADNKSYSERTFGKEVYAKDIGLVYREFMHYTYQVFYVTANCYYTKCVNNVCDTIFCNASPIRCDSVSIMSDWKKTCRDSVITNSYYEGAGIRLTMIDHN
;
A
#
# COMPACT_ATOMS: atom_id res chain seq x y z
N MET A 1 78.67 8.29 17.35
CA MET A 1 78.02 8.52 16.04
C MET A 1 76.79 7.61 15.85
N LYS A 2 76.90 6.27 15.95
CA LYS A 2 75.75 5.35 15.80
C LYS A 2 74.57 5.59 16.77
N LYS A 3 74.82 5.94 18.04
CA LYS A 3 73.76 6.27 19.01
C LYS A 3 73.02 7.59 18.69
N LEU A 4 73.71 8.57 18.09
CA LEU A 4 73.11 9.84 17.69
C LEU A 4 72.18 9.66 16.47
N LEU A 5 72.57 8.77 15.54
CA LEU A 5 71.78 8.39 14.36
C LEU A 5 70.51 7.58 14.72
N LEU A 6 70.56 6.75 15.77
CA LEU A 6 69.40 6.01 16.26
C LEU A 6 68.39 6.92 16.97
N LEU A 7 68.87 7.91 17.73
CA LEU A 7 68.01 8.92 18.36
C LEU A 7 67.34 9.84 17.33
N SER A 8 68.04 10.23 16.26
CA SER A 8 67.45 11.01 15.17
C SER A 8 66.40 10.21 14.38
N ALA A 9 66.63 8.92 14.15
CA ALA A 9 65.67 8.05 13.47
C ALA A 9 64.38 7.85 14.30
N PHE A 10 64.51 7.72 15.63
CA PHE A 10 63.36 7.60 16.53
C PHE A 10 62.53 8.89 16.59
N LEU A 11 63.19 10.06 16.55
CA LEU A 11 62.53 11.36 16.52
C LEU A 11 61.77 11.59 15.20
N ILE A 12 62.34 11.16 14.07
CA ILE A 12 61.66 11.25 12.76
C ILE A 12 60.44 10.33 12.70
N ILE A 13 60.53 9.10 13.22
CA ILE A 13 59.38 8.17 13.29
C ILE A 13 58.28 8.72 14.20
N ALA A 14 58.65 9.34 15.33
CA ALA A 14 57.68 9.97 16.22
C ALA A 14 56.97 11.16 15.56
N VAL A 15 57.67 11.97 14.76
CA VAL A 15 57.08 13.10 14.02
C VAL A 15 56.15 12.64 12.89
N VAL A 16 56.46 11.54 12.20
CA VAL A 16 55.59 10.99 11.15
C VAL A 16 54.31 10.38 11.73
N ALA A 17 54.38 9.80 12.93
CA ALA A 17 53.21 9.21 13.60
C ALA A 17 52.14 10.25 14.00
N ILE A 18 52.53 11.51 14.24
CA ILE A 18 51.59 12.60 14.62
C ILE A 18 50.87 13.20 13.41
N ILE A 19 51.42 13.06 12.19
CA ILE A 19 50.84 13.61 10.96
C ILE A 19 49.81 12.64 10.34
N SER A 20 49.83 11.36 10.72
CA SER A 20 48.90 10.34 10.23
C SER A 20 47.51 10.38 10.88
N CYS A 21 47.29 11.26 11.86
CA CYS A 21 45.98 11.47 12.47
C CYS A 21 45.20 12.55 11.70
N GLY A 22 44.97 12.31 10.40
CA GLY A 22 43.98 13.06 9.65
C GLY A 22 42.60 12.63 10.13
N LYS A 23 41.90 13.50 10.89
CA LYS A 23 40.48 13.29 11.15
C LYS A 23 39.79 13.20 9.79
N GLN A 24 39.22 12.04 9.45
CA GLN A 24 38.28 11.98 8.36
C GLN A 24 37.11 12.87 8.77
N VAL A 25 37.01 14.02 8.11
CA VAL A 25 35.80 14.82 8.16
C VAL A 25 34.81 14.02 7.33
N ASP A 26 33.99 13.21 8.01
CA ASP A 26 32.78 12.68 7.41
C ASP A 26 32.03 13.89 6.88
N THR A 27 32.04 14.03 5.55
CA THR A 27 31.28 15.07 4.90
C THR A 27 29.84 14.60 5.05
N TYR A 28 29.18 15.04 6.11
CA TYR A 28 27.73 14.87 6.27
C TYR A 28 27.09 15.56 5.06
N SER A 29 26.84 14.78 4.01
CA SER A 29 25.88 15.15 3.00
C SER A 29 24.56 15.31 3.75
N GLU A 30 24.10 16.54 3.90
CA GLU A 30 22.80 16.86 4.47
C GLU A 30 21.74 16.31 3.49
N GLU A 31 21.39 15.03 3.65
CA GLU A 31 20.34 14.41 2.84
C GLU A 31 19.04 15.17 3.09
N SER A 32 18.50 15.79 2.05
CA SER A 32 17.18 16.39 2.08
C SER A 32 16.16 15.41 1.50
N ILE A 33 14.97 15.36 2.09
CA ILE A 33 13.86 14.58 1.56
C ILE A 33 13.41 15.06 0.17
N ASP A 34 13.66 16.34 -0.15
CA ASP A 34 13.37 16.95 -1.46
C ASP A 34 14.10 16.26 -2.62
N GLN A 35 15.22 15.59 -2.34
CA GLN A 35 15.95 14.82 -3.35
C GLN A 35 15.11 13.65 -3.86
N TYR A 36 14.18 13.13 -3.07
CA TYR A 36 13.29 12.05 -3.50
C TYR A 36 11.94 12.58 -4.01
N TYR A 37 11.81 13.89 -4.19
CA TYR A 37 10.64 14.52 -4.80
C TYR A 37 10.99 15.91 -5.34
N THR A 38 11.66 15.97 -6.48
CA THR A 38 12.10 17.23 -7.11
C THR A 38 10.93 17.91 -7.84
N ALA A 39 10.07 18.54 -7.05
CA ALA A 39 8.87 19.18 -7.57
C ALA A 39 9.14 20.56 -8.16
N GLN A 40 8.70 20.72 -9.40
CA GLN A 40 8.64 21.99 -10.10
C GLN A 40 7.40 21.97 -10.98
N VAL A 41 6.67 23.09 -11.07
CA VAL A 41 5.51 23.17 -11.96
C VAL A 41 5.91 22.78 -13.39
N GLY A 42 5.17 21.85 -13.98
CA GLY A 42 5.44 21.27 -15.31
C GLY A 42 6.30 20.02 -15.32
N LYS A 43 6.90 19.62 -14.18
CA LYS A 43 7.49 18.28 -14.02
C LYS A 43 6.39 17.22 -14.14
N PHE A 44 6.70 16.11 -14.80
CA PHE A 44 5.83 14.96 -14.88
C PHE A 44 6.58 13.64 -14.80
N ILE A 45 5.88 12.61 -14.37
CA ILE A 45 6.30 11.21 -14.51
C ILE A 45 5.19 10.45 -15.23
N ARG A 46 5.54 9.68 -16.26
CA ARG A 46 4.63 8.76 -16.95
C ARG A 46 4.82 7.35 -16.44
N TYR A 47 3.73 6.60 -16.37
CA TYR A 47 3.71 5.24 -15.86
C TYR A 47 2.89 4.32 -16.76
N ARG A 48 3.28 3.06 -16.76
CA ARG A 48 2.36 1.96 -17.01
C ARG A 48 1.53 1.77 -15.74
N LEU A 49 0.21 1.86 -15.86
CA LEU A 49 -0.73 1.61 -14.77
C LEU A 49 -1.48 0.30 -15.02
N ASP A 50 -1.37 -0.63 -14.08
CA ASP A 50 -2.19 -1.83 -14.00
C ASP A 50 -3.21 -1.64 -12.87
N SER A 51 -4.50 -1.54 -13.21
CA SER A 51 -5.60 -1.35 -12.26
C SER A 51 -6.35 -2.67 -12.06
N LEU A 52 -6.13 -3.29 -10.91
CA LEU A 52 -6.84 -4.49 -10.48
C LEU A 52 -8.23 -4.11 -9.97
N LYS A 53 -9.28 -4.70 -10.56
CA LYS A 53 -10.67 -4.49 -10.18
C LYS A 53 -11.40 -5.82 -10.00
N PHE A 54 -12.28 -5.89 -9.01
CA PHE A 54 -13.24 -6.99 -8.87
C PHE A 54 -14.54 -6.58 -9.55
N THR A 55 -14.88 -7.25 -10.65
CA THR A 55 -15.90 -6.79 -11.62
C THR A 55 -17.27 -7.47 -11.44
N ALA A 56 -17.38 -8.55 -10.67
CA ALA A 56 -18.66 -9.19 -10.36
C ALA A 56 -18.64 -10.05 -9.08
N PHE A 57 -19.83 -10.27 -8.50
CA PHE A 57 -20.06 -11.26 -7.45
C PHE A 57 -19.60 -12.65 -7.94
N GLY A 58 -18.53 -13.17 -7.37
CA GLY A 58 -17.96 -14.49 -7.68
C GLY A 58 -17.02 -14.55 -8.89
N ALA A 59 -16.69 -13.43 -9.54
CA ALA A 59 -15.69 -13.42 -10.62
C ALA A 59 -14.27 -13.15 -10.10
N ARG A 60 -13.29 -13.74 -10.79
CA ARG A 60 -11.87 -13.41 -10.62
C ARG A 60 -11.62 -11.94 -10.95
N ASP A 61 -10.58 -11.41 -10.33
CA ASP A 61 -9.98 -10.13 -10.60
C ASP A 61 -9.76 -9.86 -12.09
N THR A 62 -10.06 -8.64 -12.54
CA THR A 62 -9.74 -8.15 -13.88
C THR A 62 -8.75 -7.00 -13.75
N THR A 63 -7.62 -7.11 -14.44
CA THR A 63 -6.66 -6.01 -14.55
C THR A 63 -6.95 -5.20 -15.81
N ILE A 64 -7.20 -3.92 -15.63
CA ILE A 64 -7.34 -2.94 -16.72
C ILE A 64 -6.06 -2.12 -16.81
N TYR A 65 -5.56 -1.95 -18.02
CA TYR A 65 -4.30 -1.28 -18.27
C TYR A 65 -4.49 0.14 -18.80
N TYR A 66 -3.65 1.05 -18.34
CA TYR A 66 -3.62 2.46 -18.78
C TYR A 66 -2.18 2.94 -18.94
N GLU A 67 -2.03 4.04 -19.67
CA GLU A 67 -0.94 4.96 -19.39
C GLU A 67 -1.41 5.99 -18.37
N ALA A 68 -0.59 6.22 -17.34
CA ALA A 68 -0.80 7.27 -16.37
C ALA A 68 0.27 8.35 -16.51
N LYS A 69 -0.07 9.59 -16.13
CA LYS A 69 0.86 10.71 -16.11
C LYS A 69 0.54 11.59 -14.92
N ASP A 70 1.47 11.69 -13.98
CA ASP A 70 1.37 12.58 -12.83
C ASP A 70 2.11 13.87 -13.16
N VAL A 71 1.41 15.01 -13.12
CA VAL A 71 1.94 16.33 -13.46
C VAL A 71 1.87 17.25 -12.26
N VAL A 72 2.96 17.92 -11.92
CA VAL A 72 2.97 19.00 -10.94
C VAL A 72 2.32 20.24 -11.58
N GLU A 73 1.06 20.49 -11.24
CA GLU A 73 0.25 21.56 -11.86
C GLU A 73 0.47 22.91 -11.17
N SER A 74 0.65 22.92 -9.85
CA SER A 74 0.79 24.17 -9.10
C SER A 74 1.58 24.00 -7.81
N ALA A 75 2.28 25.06 -7.43
CA ALA A 75 2.76 25.24 -6.07
C ALA A 75 1.63 25.75 -5.17
N ASN A 76 1.56 25.26 -3.95
CA ASN A 76 0.65 25.70 -2.91
C ASN A 76 1.41 25.88 -1.60
N VAL A 77 0.79 26.60 -0.65
CA VAL A 77 1.32 26.75 0.71
C VAL A 77 0.25 26.27 1.65
N ASP A 78 0.60 25.40 2.60
CA ASP A 78 -0.35 24.92 3.58
C ASP A 78 -0.64 25.96 4.68
N ASN A 79 -1.61 25.66 5.55
CA ASN A 79 -2.00 26.57 6.64
C ASN A 79 -0.88 26.83 7.66
N SER A 80 0.22 26.07 7.62
CA SER A 80 1.41 26.23 8.46
C SER A 80 2.55 26.94 7.72
N GLY A 81 2.33 27.44 6.50
CA GLY A 81 3.33 28.15 5.72
C GLY A 81 4.32 27.23 5.00
N ARG A 82 4.08 25.91 4.94
CA ARG A 82 4.96 24.94 4.28
C ARG A 82 4.65 24.87 2.79
N ALA A 83 5.68 24.80 1.96
CA ALA A 83 5.53 24.61 0.53
C ALA A 83 4.95 23.23 0.22
N GLY A 84 3.97 23.18 -0.68
CA GLY A 84 3.36 21.97 -1.19
C GLY A 84 3.18 22.05 -2.70
N TRP A 85 2.92 20.90 -3.29
CA TRP A 85 2.80 20.72 -4.73
C TRP A 85 1.53 19.95 -5.04
N THR A 86 0.65 20.55 -5.82
CA THR A 86 -0.55 19.89 -6.30
C THR A 86 -0.19 19.08 -7.54
N VAL A 87 -0.47 17.80 -7.49
CA VAL A 87 -0.21 16.85 -8.57
C VAL A 87 -1.53 16.34 -9.10
N VAL A 88 -1.67 16.35 -10.43
CA VAL A 88 -2.83 15.78 -11.11
C VAL A 88 -2.38 14.56 -11.89
N ARG A 89 -3.05 13.42 -11.61
CA ARG A 89 -2.92 12.21 -12.40
C ARG A 89 -3.88 12.26 -13.58
N TYR A 90 -3.33 12.02 -14.76
CA TYR A 90 -4.07 11.83 -15.99
C TYR A 90 -3.97 10.39 -16.46
N LEU A 91 -5.07 9.82 -16.95
CA LEU A 91 -5.10 8.51 -17.60
C LEU A 91 -5.47 8.62 -19.08
N ARG A 92 -4.97 7.67 -19.87
CA ARG A 92 -5.44 7.35 -21.22
C ARG A 92 -5.29 5.86 -21.50
N ASP A 93 -5.88 5.38 -22.58
CA ASP A 93 -5.69 4.00 -23.04
C ASP A 93 -4.22 3.73 -23.43
N THR A 94 -3.85 2.46 -23.41
CA THR A 94 -2.46 2.02 -23.64
C THR A 94 -1.97 2.19 -25.07
N LEU A 95 -2.86 2.43 -26.03
CA LEU A 95 -2.49 2.72 -27.42
C LEU A 95 -2.41 4.22 -27.68
N GLY A 96 -2.74 5.06 -26.68
CA GLY A 96 -2.73 6.51 -26.79
C GLY A 96 -3.76 7.08 -27.77
N LEU A 97 -4.83 6.34 -28.06
CA LEU A 97 -5.90 6.73 -29.00
C LEU A 97 -6.88 7.74 -28.37
N THR A 98 -6.97 7.74 -27.04
CA THR A 98 -7.82 8.62 -26.26
C THR A 98 -7.02 9.78 -25.67
N PRO A 99 -7.64 10.97 -25.50
CA PRO A 99 -7.00 12.09 -24.85
C PRO A 99 -6.77 11.78 -23.36
N TRP A 100 -5.74 12.43 -22.79
CA TRP A 100 -5.51 12.44 -21.34
C TRP A 100 -6.74 12.96 -20.59
N ARG A 101 -7.16 12.24 -19.54
CA ARG A 101 -8.25 12.65 -18.65
C ARG A 101 -7.76 12.68 -17.21
N ALA A 102 -8.01 13.78 -16.50
CA ALA A 102 -7.69 13.87 -15.08
C ALA A 102 -8.56 12.86 -14.29
N THR A 103 -7.93 12.12 -13.39
CA THR A 103 -8.61 11.07 -12.60
C THR A 103 -8.39 11.20 -11.10
N MET A 104 -7.31 11.86 -10.68
CA MET A 104 -6.96 12.00 -9.27
C MET A 104 -6.15 13.26 -9.07
N THR A 105 -6.33 13.90 -7.93
CA THR A 105 -5.51 15.02 -7.47
C THR A 105 -5.00 14.72 -6.08
N TYR A 106 -3.72 14.95 -5.85
CA TYR A 106 -3.09 14.78 -4.55
C TYR A 106 -2.08 15.90 -4.30
N VAL A 107 -1.75 16.12 -3.04
CA VAL A 107 -0.80 17.16 -2.62
C VAL A 107 0.42 16.50 -2.01
N VAL A 108 1.60 16.93 -2.45
CA VAL A 108 2.87 16.49 -1.87
C VAL A 108 3.52 17.66 -1.13
N THR A 109 3.88 17.44 0.12
CA THR A 109 4.48 18.44 1.00
C THR A 109 5.76 17.86 1.58
N PRO A 110 6.91 18.12 0.95
CA PRO A 110 8.17 17.80 1.59
C PRO A 110 8.39 18.74 2.78
N THR A 111 8.80 18.15 3.89
CA THR A 111 9.16 18.86 5.12
C THR A 111 10.66 18.72 5.36
N ARG A 112 11.16 19.27 6.46
CA ARG A 112 12.57 19.10 6.84
C ARG A 112 12.96 17.62 7.01
N GLU A 113 12.03 16.75 7.40
CA GLU A 113 12.34 15.37 7.82
C GLU A 113 11.52 14.30 7.11
N ALA A 114 10.49 14.67 6.34
CA ALA A 114 9.52 13.72 5.84
C ALA A 114 8.84 14.20 4.55
N LEU A 115 8.42 13.25 3.74
CA LEU A 115 7.58 13.48 2.56
C LEU A 115 6.13 13.17 2.93
N GLU A 116 5.32 14.21 3.12
CA GLU A 116 3.89 14.06 3.36
C GLU A 116 3.12 14.05 2.04
N VAL A 117 2.19 13.11 1.87
CA VAL A 117 1.29 13.07 0.70
C VAL A 117 -0.14 13.01 1.18
N VAL A 118 -0.99 13.90 0.66
CA VAL A 118 -2.43 13.89 0.89
C VAL A 118 -3.12 13.37 -0.37
N GLU A 119 -3.63 12.15 -0.31
CA GLU A 119 -4.39 11.49 -1.39
C GLU A 119 -5.73 10.97 -0.85
N GLU A 120 -6.83 11.18 -1.58
CA GLU A 120 -8.19 10.75 -1.18
C GLU A 120 -8.56 11.19 0.25
N ASN A 121 -8.18 12.41 0.65
CA ASN A 121 -8.33 12.98 2.00
C ASN A 121 -7.54 12.30 3.12
N PHE A 122 -6.68 11.34 2.82
CA PHE A 122 -5.76 10.72 3.77
C PHE A 122 -4.37 11.32 3.68
N ARG A 123 -3.79 11.68 4.83
CA ARG A 123 -2.39 12.15 4.91
C ARG A 123 -1.48 10.98 5.27
N PHE A 124 -0.52 10.73 4.40
CA PHE A 124 0.52 9.71 4.57
C PHE A 124 1.87 10.38 4.79
N GLU A 125 2.68 9.85 5.70
CA GLU A 125 4.12 10.10 5.76
C GLU A 125 4.81 9.04 4.89
N LYS A 126 4.96 9.32 3.59
CA LYS A 126 5.44 8.35 2.59
C LYS A 126 6.94 8.07 2.70
N MET A 127 7.71 9.04 3.18
CA MET A 127 9.15 8.92 3.43
C MET A 127 9.53 9.71 4.67
N LYS A 128 10.63 9.31 5.32
CA LYS A 128 11.22 9.96 6.49
C LYS A 128 12.75 9.91 6.44
N LEU A 129 13.43 10.92 6.98
CA LEU A 129 14.89 10.93 7.16
C LEU A 129 15.30 10.19 8.45
N PRO A 130 16.50 9.57 8.47
CA PRO A 130 17.41 9.38 7.34
C PRO A 130 16.89 8.30 6.37
N VAL A 131 17.19 8.44 5.07
CA VAL A 131 16.84 7.40 4.08
C VAL A 131 17.93 6.33 4.10
N LYS A 132 17.70 5.28 4.89
CA LYS A 132 18.65 4.18 5.07
C LYS A 132 17.90 2.88 5.38
N ASP A 133 18.42 1.77 4.86
CA ASP A 133 17.89 0.44 5.11
C ASP A 133 17.65 0.16 6.61
N GLY A 134 16.50 -0.43 6.90
CA GLY A 134 16.07 -0.81 8.24
C GLY A 134 15.49 0.33 9.09
N ILE A 135 15.48 1.57 8.60
CA ILE A 135 14.71 2.64 9.25
C ILE A 135 13.22 2.38 9.02
N SER A 136 12.45 2.42 10.11
CA SER A 136 11.01 2.24 10.10
C SER A 136 10.26 3.40 10.78
N TRP A 137 9.04 3.68 10.32
CA TRP A 137 8.17 4.71 10.89
C TRP A 137 6.69 4.41 10.65
N LYS A 138 5.82 5.05 11.43
CA LYS A 138 4.36 4.95 11.27
C LYS A 138 3.89 5.81 10.10
N GLY A 139 3.87 5.24 8.90
CA GLY A 139 3.52 5.96 7.67
C GLY A 139 2.06 6.45 7.62
N ASN A 140 1.16 5.73 8.30
CA ASN A 140 -0.27 6.08 8.39
C ASN A 140 -0.63 6.85 9.66
N LYS A 141 0.34 7.40 10.41
CA LYS A 141 0.11 8.01 11.74
C LYS A 141 -0.91 9.17 11.75
N TYR A 142 -1.18 9.79 10.60
CA TYR A 142 -2.13 10.89 10.47
C TYR A 142 -3.54 10.45 10.05
N ILE A 143 -3.75 9.15 9.79
CA ILE A 143 -5.04 8.61 9.40
C ILE A 143 -5.84 8.29 10.66
N SER A 144 -6.99 8.94 10.80
CA SER A 144 -7.99 8.57 11.80
C SER A 144 -8.92 7.52 11.22
N LEU A 145 -9.05 6.39 11.91
CA LEU A 145 -9.99 5.32 11.54
C LEU A 145 -11.36 5.46 12.21
N ASN A 146 -11.52 6.46 13.07
CA ASN A 146 -12.79 6.70 13.73
C ASN A 146 -13.71 7.42 12.74
N SER A 147 -14.59 6.67 12.09
CA SER A 147 -15.64 7.21 11.24
C SER A 147 -17.02 6.79 11.72
N SER A 148 -17.99 7.69 11.57
CA SER A 148 -19.41 7.38 11.75
C SER A 148 -20.10 7.00 10.42
N ASP A 149 -19.35 6.98 9.32
CA ASP A 149 -19.87 6.56 8.02
C ASP A 149 -20.08 5.04 8.01
N PRO A 150 -21.30 4.53 7.79
CA PRO A 150 -21.56 3.10 7.70
C PRO A 150 -20.86 2.42 6.50
N ASN A 151 -20.38 3.19 5.51
CA ASN A 151 -19.61 2.69 4.38
C ASN A 151 -18.09 2.84 4.59
N TRP A 152 -17.64 3.20 5.79
CA TRP A 152 -16.23 3.28 6.12
C TRP A 152 -15.58 1.90 5.99
N ASN A 153 -14.70 1.74 5.01
CA ASN A 153 -13.97 0.51 4.76
C ASN A 153 -12.47 0.82 4.60
N TYR A 154 -11.89 1.52 5.58
CA TYR A 154 -10.48 1.93 5.58
C TYR A 154 -9.72 1.45 6.82
N ASP A 155 -10.31 0.54 7.60
CA ASP A 155 -9.71 0.00 8.83
C ASP A 155 -8.38 -0.71 8.54
N TYR A 156 -8.21 -1.20 7.32
CA TYR A 156 -6.96 -1.79 6.85
C TYR A 156 -5.79 -0.81 6.88
N PHE A 157 -5.97 0.51 7.04
CA PHE A 157 -4.87 1.46 7.21
C PHE A 157 -4.30 1.52 8.64
N PHE A 158 -4.81 0.72 9.57
CA PHE A 158 -4.38 0.73 10.96
C PHE A 158 -2.90 0.38 11.15
N ASP A 159 -2.18 1.27 11.84
CA ASP A 159 -0.88 1.01 12.45
C ASP A 159 0.28 0.57 11.51
N TRP A 160 0.19 0.89 10.21
CA TRP A 160 1.22 0.50 9.24
C TRP A 160 2.59 1.06 9.60
N ASN A 161 3.59 0.17 9.62
CA ASN A 161 4.97 0.48 9.90
C ASN A 161 5.80 0.35 8.62
N TYR A 162 6.07 1.48 7.99
CA TYR A 162 6.83 1.54 6.76
C TYR A 162 8.30 1.28 7.05
N THR A 163 9.02 0.65 6.13
CA THR A 163 10.45 0.34 6.29
C THR A 163 11.20 0.55 4.99
N TYR A 164 12.41 1.11 5.07
CA TYR A 164 13.30 1.21 3.92
C TYR A 164 14.09 -0.08 3.67
N GLU A 165 14.23 -0.39 2.39
CA GLU A 165 15.10 -1.44 1.86
C GLU A 165 15.73 -1.00 0.53
N ASN A 166 16.82 -1.68 0.16
CA ASN A 166 17.50 -1.49 -1.13
C ASN A 166 17.94 -0.05 -1.41
N THR A 167 18.30 0.70 -0.36
CA THR A 167 18.73 2.09 -0.47
C THR A 167 20.00 2.21 -1.30
N GLY A 168 20.00 3.11 -2.29
CA GLY A 168 21.12 3.34 -3.20
C GLY A 168 21.24 2.32 -4.34
N LEU A 169 20.38 1.30 -4.38
CA LEU A 169 20.42 0.30 -5.45
C LEU A 169 19.65 0.77 -6.70
N PRO A 170 20.01 0.27 -7.89
CA PRO A 170 19.24 0.56 -9.10
C PRO A 170 17.90 -0.19 -9.11
N PHE A 171 16.91 0.38 -9.78
CA PHE A 171 15.59 -0.23 -9.98
C PHE A 171 15.19 -0.23 -11.47
N PRO A 172 14.68 -1.36 -12.00
CA PRO A 172 14.23 -1.44 -13.39
C PRO A 172 12.88 -0.75 -13.59
N ILE A 173 12.77 0.07 -14.62
CA ILE A 173 11.50 0.70 -15.03
C ILE A 173 10.84 -0.11 -16.16
N PHE A 174 9.72 0.36 -16.69
CA PHE A 174 8.85 -0.45 -17.57
C PHE A 174 9.56 -0.97 -18.83
N ASN A 175 10.49 -0.22 -19.41
CA ASN A 175 11.28 -0.62 -20.59
C ASN A 175 12.51 -1.50 -20.25
N GLY A 176 12.76 -1.79 -18.97
CA GLY A 176 13.91 -2.54 -18.47
C GLY A 176 15.16 -1.70 -18.19
N GLU A 177 15.12 -0.38 -18.43
CA GLU A 177 16.21 0.53 -18.06
C GLU A 177 16.35 0.64 -16.53
N LEU A 178 17.58 0.82 -16.05
CA LEU A 178 17.88 0.91 -14.63
C LEU A 178 17.99 2.37 -14.19
N VAL A 179 17.03 2.81 -13.38
CA VAL A 179 17.15 4.07 -12.63
C VAL A 179 18.07 3.85 -11.45
N GLN A 180 19.10 4.69 -11.32
CA GLN A 180 20.08 4.59 -10.24
C GLN A 180 19.58 5.28 -8.95
N ASN A 181 20.26 5.00 -7.83
CA ASN A 181 20.05 5.70 -6.55
C ASN A 181 18.58 5.70 -6.09
N THR A 182 18.00 4.51 -5.99
CA THR A 182 16.63 4.34 -5.53
C THR A 182 16.55 3.90 -4.07
N VAL A 183 15.36 3.97 -3.50
CA VAL A 183 15.03 3.40 -2.20
C VAL A 183 13.65 2.75 -2.28
N THR A 184 13.52 1.55 -1.73
CA THR A 184 12.24 0.87 -1.56
C THR A 184 11.62 1.24 -0.22
N VAL A 185 10.33 1.58 -0.23
CA VAL A 185 9.48 1.74 0.95
C VAL A 185 8.49 0.59 0.98
N ASN A 186 8.70 -0.38 1.87
CA ASN A 186 7.71 -1.41 2.15
C ASN A 186 6.72 -0.86 3.18
N GLN A 187 5.43 -0.82 2.86
CA GLN A 187 4.40 -0.17 3.68
C GLN A 187 3.63 -1.17 4.54
N VAL A 188 3.20 -2.26 3.92
CA VAL A 188 2.47 -3.37 4.56
C VAL A 188 2.59 -4.62 3.71
N ASP A 189 2.59 -5.78 4.36
CA ASP A 189 2.48 -7.08 3.72
C ASP A 189 1.73 -8.03 4.67
N GLU A 190 0.40 -7.94 4.64
CA GLU A 190 -0.47 -8.67 5.57
C GLU A 190 -1.48 -9.54 4.83
N THR A 191 -1.77 -10.69 5.43
CA THR A 191 -2.83 -11.61 5.00
C THR A 191 -3.56 -12.10 6.24
N LEU A 192 -4.88 -11.94 6.25
CA LEU A 192 -5.77 -12.48 7.26
C LEU A 192 -6.57 -13.65 6.66
N GLY A 193 -6.69 -14.74 7.43
CA GLY A 193 -7.31 -15.97 6.95
C GLY A 193 -6.44 -16.70 5.91
N ASN A 194 -7.07 -17.53 5.10
CA ASN A 194 -6.41 -18.28 4.03
C ASN A 194 -7.04 -17.94 2.68
N PRO A 195 -6.36 -17.15 1.81
CA PRO A 195 -6.87 -16.81 0.48
C PRO A 195 -7.13 -18.02 -0.43
N ALA A 196 -6.56 -19.19 -0.12
CA ALA A 196 -6.83 -20.43 -0.84
C ALA A 196 -8.07 -21.18 -0.33
N ASP A 197 -8.61 -20.82 0.85
CA ASP A 197 -9.83 -21.39 1.40
C ASP A 197 -11.05 -20.57 0.95
N ASN A 198 -11.77 -21.08 -0.04
CA ASN A 198 -12.99 -20.45 -0.57
C ASN A 198 -14.23 -20.63 0.34
N LYS A 199 -14.05 -21.16 1.55
CA LYS A 199 -15.11 -21.33 2.55
C LYS A 199 -14.96 -20.40 3.74
N SER A 200 -13.93 -19.57 3.77
CA SER A 200 -13.68 -18.70 4.91
C SER A 200 -13.40 -17.29 4.44
N TYR A 201 -13.69 -16.33 5.32
CA TYR A 201 -13.22 -14.96 5.10
C TYR A 201 -11.70 -14.96 4.94
N SER A 202 -11.21 -14.16 3.99
CA SER A 202 -9.79 -13.83 3.91
C SER A 202 -9.60 -12.40 3.44
N GLU A 203 -8.45 -11.83 3.75
CA GLU A 203 -8.09 -10.47 3.38
C GLU A 203 -6.61 -10.41 3.05
N ARG A 204 -6.26 -9.56 2.09
CA ARG A 204 -4.90 -9.33 1.64
C ARG A 204 -4.68 -7.84 1.49
N THR A 205 -3.64 -7.34 2.15
CA THR A 205 -3.25 -5.93 2.09
C THR A 205 -1.75 -5.86 1.84
N PHE A 206 -1.35 -5.24 0.74
CA PHE A 206 0.04 -5.07 0.34
C PHE A 206 0.29 -3.64 -0.14
N GLY A 207 1.42 -3.08 0.26
CA GLY A 207 1.85 -1.74 -0.15
C GLY A 207 3.35 -1.67 -0.28
N LYS A 208 3.84 -1.23 -1.43
CA LYS A 208 5.26 -1.04 -1.74
C LYS A 208 5.41 0.14 -2.68
N GLU A 209 6.38 1.00 -2.41
CA GLU A 209 6.76 2.11 -3.28
C GLU A 209 8.28 2.11 -3.49
N VAL A 210 8.73 2.66 -4.61
CA VAL A 210 10.16 2.91 -4.87
C VAL A 210 10.33 4.34 -5.32
N TYR A 211 11.25 5.05 -4.68
CA TYR A 211 11.59 6.43 -4.98
C TYR A 211 13.02 6.50 -5.50
N ALA A 212 13.25 7.30 -6.54
CA ALA A 212 14.57 7.58 -7.07
C ALA A 212 14.99 9.02 -6.77
N LYS A 213 16.26 9.22 -6.41
CA LYS A 213 16.82 10.57 -6.26
C LYS A 213 16.66 11.35 -7.57
N ASP A 214 16.32 12.63 -7.44
CA ASP A 214 16.09 13.63 -8.49
C ASP A 214 14.90 13.36 -9.45
N ILE A 215 14.14 12.29 -9.19
CA ILE A 215 12.99 11.89 -10.01
C ILE A 215 11.72 11.84 -9.16
N GLY A 216 11.72 11.03 -8.10
CA GLY A 216 10.54 10.77 -7.28
C GLY A 216 10.03 9.34 -7.39
N LEU A 217 8.71 9.17 -7.31
CA LEU A 217 8.05 7.86 -7.29
C LEU A 217 8.24 7.15 -8.65
N VAL A 218 9.08 6.12 -8.72
CA VAL A 218 9.34 5.34 -9.95
C VAL A 218 8.55 4.03 -9.99
N TYR A 219 8.10 3.55 -8.84
CA TYR A 219 7.25 2.37 -8.72
C TYR A 219 6.28 2.51 -7.56
N ARG A 220 5.06 2.03 -7.75
CA ARG A 220 4.09 1.84 -6.67
C ARG A 220 3.30 0.57 -6.92
N GLU A 221 3.10 -0.21 -5.88
CA GLU A 221 2.18 -1.32 -5.87
C GLU A 221 1.37 -1.26 -4.59
N PHE A 222 0.06 -1.22 -4.75
CA PHE A 222 -0.86 -1.25 -3.63
C PHE A 222 -1.99 -2.19 -4.00
N MET A 223 -2.39 -3.04 -3.08
CA MET A 223 -3.58 -3.85 -3.22
C MET A 223 -4.20 -4.06 -1.86
N HIS A 224 -5.51 -3.91 -1.80
CA HIS A 224 -6.31 -4.35 -0.68
C HIS A 224 -7.54 -5.08 -1.23
N TYR A 225 -7.77 -6.29 -0.76
CA TYR A 225 -9.01 -6.99 -1.04
C TYR A 225 -9.43 -7.89 0.12
N THR A 226 -10.74 -8.06 0.24
CA THR A 226 -11.38 -9.05 1.10
C THR A 226 -12.10 -10.09 0.25
N TYR A 227 -12.21 -11.30 0.76
CA TYR A 227 -13.05 -12.37 0.25
C TYR A 227 -14.08 -12.70 1.31
N GLN A 228 -15.35 -12.62 0.94
CA GLN A 228 -16.47 -12.83 1.84
C GLN A 228 -17.32 -14.00 1.35
N VAL A 229 -17.83 -14.79 2.29
CA VAL A 229 -18.66 -15.97 2.03
C VAL A 229 -19.93 -15.90 2.85
N PHE A 230 -21.06 -16.24 2.23
CA PHE A 230 -22.38 -16.20 2.85
C PHE A 230 -22.95 -17.60 2.95
N TYR A 231 -23.35 -17.95 4.17
CA TYR A 231 -23.95 -19.23 4.49
C TYR A 231 -25.45 -19.08 4.72
N VAL A 232 -26.22 -20.03 4.20
CA VAL A 232 -27.58 -20.26 4.71
C VAL A 232 -27.64 -21.61 5.39
N THR A 233 -28.49 -21.68 6.40
CA THR A 233 -28.85 -22.96 7.00
C THR A 233 -29.75 -23.74 6.05
N ALA A 234 -29.36 -24.97 5.76
CA ALA A 234 -30.08 -25.89 4.89
C ALA A 234 -30.46 -27.15 5.66
N ASN A 235 -31.29 -28.00 5.03
CA ASN A 235 -31.77 -29.27 5.61
C ASN A 235 -32.41 -29.07 6.99
N CYS A 236 -33.23 -28.02 7.09
CA CYS A 236 -34.02 -27.72 8.27
C CYS A 236 -35.21 -28.68 8.37
N TYR A 237 -35.58 -29.03 9.60
CA TYR A 237 -36.75 -29.82 9.91
C TYR A 237 -37.40 -29.33 11.19
N TYR A 238 -38.70 -29.56 11.33
CA TYR A 238 -39.46 -29.25 12.53
C TYR A 238 -39.80 -30.55 13.26
N THR A 239 -39.74 -30.52 14.59
CA THR A 239 -40.11 -31.67 15.43
C THR A 239 -41.12 -31.23 16.49
N LYS A 240 -42.19 -32.01 16.68
CA LYS A 240 -43.11 -31.87 17.82
C LYS A 240 -43.33 -33.23 18.44
N CYS A 241 -43.27 -33.28 19.77
CA CYS A 241 -43.49 -34.51 20.53
C CYS A 241 -44.72 -34.35 21.42
N VAL A 242 -45.64 -35.31 21.34
CA VAL A 242 -46.83 -35.40 22.21
C VAL A 242 -46.90 -36.82 22.75
N ASN A 243 -47.01 -36.98 24.07
CA ASN A 243 -47.07 -38.29 24.74
C ASN A 243 -45.95 -39.26 24.31
N ASN A 244 -44.70 -38.79 24.26
CA ASN A 244 -43.51 -39.54 23.81
C ASN A 244 -43.50 -40.02 22.35
N VAL A 245 -44.46 -39.60 21.52
CA VAL A 245 -44.41 -39.80 20.06
C VAL A 245 -43.97 -38.49 19.41
N CYS A 246 -42.95 -38.54 18.56
CA CYS A 246 -42.38 -37.37 17.90
C CYS A 246 -42.60 -37.42 16.39
N ASP A 247 -43.19 -36.37 15.84
CA ASP A 247 -43.34 -36.17 14.40
C ASP A 247 -42.24 -35.25 13.87
N THR A 248 -41.77 -35.53 12.65
CA THR A 248 -40.73 -34.72 11.98
C THR A 248 -41.17 -34.30 10.58
N ILE A 249 -41.02 -33.02 10.26
CA ILE A 249 -41.32 -32.44 8.95
C ILE A 249 -40.04 -31.83 8.37
N PHE A 250 -39.59 -32.30 7.21
CA PHE A 250 -38.38 -31.81 6.52
C PHE A 250 -38.70 -30.64 5.57
N CYS A 251 -37.93 -29.55 5.65
CA CYS A 251 -37.95 -28.42 4.71
C CYS A 251 -36.90 -28.68 3.61
N ASN A 252 -37.25 -29.40 2.54
CA ASN A 252 -36.38 -29.55 1.35
C ASN A 252 -36.62 -28.36 0.38
N ALA A 253 -35.58 -27.64 -0.04
CA ALA A 253 -35.64 -26.50 -0.99
C ALA A 253 -36.15 -26.95 -2.39
N SER A 254 -36.89 -26.23 -3.25
CA SER A 254 -37.24 -24.82 -3.51
C SER A 254 -38.45 -24.80 -4.50
N PRO A 255 -39.32 -23.76 -4.60
CA PRO A 255 -39.29 -22.46 -3.93
C PRO A 255 -40.01 -22.51 -2.59
N ILE A 256 -39.45 -21.75 -1.65
CA ILE A 256 -39.75 -21.67 -0.23
C ILE A 256 -41.26 -21.76 0.07
N ARG A 257 -41.65 -22.68 0.97
CA ARG A 257 -42.77 -22.45 1.91
C ARG A 257 -42.53 -23.20 3.23
N CYS A 258 -41.47 -22.83 3.96
CA CYS A 258 -41.57 -22.89 5.42
C CYS A 258 -42.10 -21.53 5.98
N ASP A 259 -42.34 -20.54 5.13
CA ASP A 259 -42.93 -19.24 5.50
C ASP A 259 -44.43 -19.33 5.83
N SER A 260 -45.12 -20.35 5.28
CA SER A 260 -46.48 -20.74 5.71
C SER A 260 -46.50 -21.51 7.04
N VAL A 261 -45.34 -21.75 7.65
CA VAL A 261 -45.16 -22.43 8.95
C VAL A 261 -45.08 -21.43 10.11
N SER A 262 -45.28 -20.13 9.83
CA SER A 262 -45.64 -19.13 10.85
C SER A 262 -46.88 -19.48 11.69
N ILE A 263 -47.50 -20.64 11.45
CA ILE A 263 -48.66 -21.21 12.14
C ILE A 263 -48.28 -22.39 13.07
N MET A 264 -47.00 -22.81 13.16
CA MET A 264 -46.55 -23.90 14.05
C MET A 264 -45.80 -23.39 15.30
N SER A 265 -46.47 -22.60 16.14
CA SER A 265 -45.91 -22.05 17.39
C SER A 265 -45.32 -23.10 18.34
N ASP A 266 -45.77 -24.35 18.24
CA ASP A 266 -45.46 -25.42 19.19
C ASP A 266 -44.45 -26.45 18.64
N TRP A 267 -43.86 -26.21 17.47
CA TRP A 267 -42.88 -27.11 16.85
C TRP A 267 -41.47 -26.54 16.96
N LYS A 268 -40.48 -27.38 17.27
CA LYS A 268 -39.07 -26.98 17.36
C LYS A 268 -38.39 -27.10 16.00
N LYS A 269 -37.86 -25.98 15.47
CA LYS A 269 -37.02 -25.98 14.26
C LYS A 269 -35.58 -26.43 14.60
N THR A 270 -35.03 -27.33 13.79
CA THR A 270 -33.62 -27.74 13.83
C THR A 270 -33.05 -27.75 12.41
N CYS A 271 -31.86 -27.21 12.18
CA CYS A 271 -31.16 -27.26 10.88
C CYS A 271 -29.84 -28.00 11.04
N ARG A 272 -29.47 -28.82 10.06
CA ARG A 272 -28.30 -29.70 10.13
C ARG A 272 -27.09 -29.20 9.34
N ASP A 273 -27.31 -28.47 8.25
CA ASP A 273 -26.24 -28.11 7.32
C ASP A 273 -26.13 -26.60 7.12
N SER A 274 -24.90 -26.14 6.85
CA SER A 274 -24.62 -24.79 6.36
C SER A 274 -24.10 -24.90 4.94
N VAL A 275 -24.79 -24.27 3.99
CA VAL A 275 -24.43 -24.30 2.57
C VAL A 275 -24.05 -22.90 2.13
N ILE A 276 -22.95 -22.78 1.38
CA ILE A 276 -22.53 -21.51 0.78
C ILE A 276 -23.56 -21.11 -0.27
N THR A 277 -24.09 -19.90 -0.16
CA THR A 277 -25.06 -19.33 -1.10
C THR A 277 -24.47 -18.28 -2.00
N ASN A 278 -23.47 -17.55 -1.49
CA ASN A 278 -22.80 -16.53 -2.27
C ASN A 278 -21.37 -16.34 -1.75
N SER A 279 -20.51 -15.86 -2.63
CA SER A 279 -19.19 -15.38 -2.25
C SER A 279 -18.76 -14.29 -3.20
N TYR A 280 -17.99 -13.32 -2.71
CA TYR A 280 -17.44 -12.27 -3.56
C TYR A 280 -16.14 -11.72 -3.02
N TYR A 281 -15.40 -11.08 -3.92
CA TYR A 281 -14.25 -10.26 -3.59
C TYR A 281 -14.66 -8.80 -3.58
N GLU A 282 -14.12 -8.04 -2.64
CA GLU A 282 -14.27 -6.59 -2.56
C GLU A 282 -12.90 -5.97 -2.36
N GLY A 283 -12.59 -4.90 -3.11
CA GLY A 283 -11.31 -4.22 -3.02
C GLY A 283 -10.82 -3.68 -4.34
N ALA A 284 -9.54 -3.32 -4.38
CA ALA A 284 -8.87 -2.86 -5.59
C ALA A 284 -7.35 -2.98 -5.43
N GLY A 285 -6.65 -2.88 -6.56
CA GLY A 285 -5.21 -2.73 -6.58
C GLY A 285 -4.75 -1.84 -7.72
N ILE A 286 -3.57 -1.27 -7.54
CA ILE A 286 -2.86 -0.49 -8.54
C ILE A 286 -1.39 -0.90 -8.57
N ARG A 287 -0.83 -0.97 -9.76
CA ARG A 287 0.62 -1.01 -9.97
C ARG A 287 1.02 0.07 -10.96
N LEU A 288 1.92 0.94 -10.55
CA LEU A 288 2.54 1.97 -11.37
C LEU A 288 4.00 1.59 -11.58
N THR A 289 4.42 1.50 -12.83
CA THR A 289 5.83 1.33 -13.19
C THR A 289 6.22 2.46 -14.12
N MET A 290 7.24 3.24 -13.77
CA MET A 290 7.65 4.40 -14.57
C MET A 290 7.98 4.00 -16.01
N ILE A 291 7.61 4.86 -16.95
CA ILE A 291 8.00 4.79 -18.37
C ILE A 291 9.09 5.82 -18.63
N ASP A 292 8.84 7.08 -18.27
CA ASP A 292 9.78 8.21 -18.39
C ASP A 292 9.34 9.41 -17.54
N HIS A 293 10.17 10.44 -17.49
CA HIS A 293 9.92 11.72 -16.80
C HIS A 293 10.64 12.87 -17.55
N ASN A 294 10.44 14.11 -17.10
CA ASN A 294 11.22 15.29 -17.54
C ASN A 294 11.97 15.98 -16.37
#